data_AF-A0A2V9MR30-F1
#
_entry.id   AF-A0A2V9MR30-F1
#
_cell.length_a   1.000
_cell.length_b   1.000
_cell.length_c   1.000
_cell.angle_alpha   90.00
_cell.angle_beta   90.00
_cell.angle_gamma   90.00
#
_symmetry.space_group_name_H-M   'P 1'
#
loop_
_entity.id
_entity.type
_entity.pdbx_description
1 polymer ?
#
loop_
_entity_poly.entity_id
_entity_poly.type
_entity_poly.pdbx_seq_one_letter_code
_entity_poly.pdbx_strand_id
1 'polypeptide(L)'
;MNYSYTQISQYLSCPRRYRHRYIDGWQEKDTRAAMLFGRAFEQALAAYFRREDPGLALYREWASHKNDTLHYGQRDSWDRMLRQGIQLLERLCQDDRIHVPEPHRNLQIKFTRALAAENDFVAYIDAMGRLDGQSCLLEWKTSSCRYPEEPEGLLALDPQLICYSWITGIPEVAQIVF
;
A
#
# COMPACT_ATOMS: atom_id res chain seq x y z
N MET A 1 -6.35 -20.01 -11.44
CA MET A 1 -6.65 -19.20 -10.22
C MET A 1 -5.71 -18.00 -10.18
N ASN A 2 -6.11 -16.91 -9.51
CA ASN A 2 -5.23 -15.76 -9.28
C ASN A 2 -4.56 -15.87 -7.91
N TYR A 3 -3.24 -15.77 -7.90
CA TYR A 3 -2.39 -15.70 -6.72
C TYR A 3 -1.80 -14.30 -6.58
N SER A 4 -1.58 -13.87 -5.36
CA SER A 4 -0.92 -12.62 -5.00
C SER A 4 -0.04 -12.84 -3.78
N TYR A 5 0.88 -11.93 -3.51
CA TYR A 5 1.71 -12.01 -2.30
C TYR A 5 0.86 -12.19 -1.03
N THR A 6 -0.19 -11.38 -0.87
CA THR A 6 -1.10 -11.44 0.30
C THR A 6 -1.75 -12.83 0.44
N GLN A 7 -2.14 -13.45 -0.67
CA GLN A 7 -2.68 -14.82 -0.68
C GLN A 7 -1.63 -15.85 -0.23
N ILE A 8 -0.40 -15.76 -0.76
CA ILE A 8 0.70 -16.66 -0.39
C ILE A 8 1.04 -16.50 1.08
N SER A 9 1.20 -15.26 1.55
CA SER A 9 1.52 -14.95 2.95
C SER A 9 0.46 -15.49 3.92
N GLN A 10 -0.83 -15.39 3.56
CA GLN A 10 -1.91 -15.99 4.36
C GLN A 10 -1.86 -17.52 4.37
N TYR A 11 -1.58 -18.16 3.23
CA TYR A 11 -1.45 -19.61 3.16
C TYR A 11 -0.27 -20.11 4.01
N LEU A 12 0.90 -19.48 3.87
CA LEU A 12 2.10 -19.84 4.63
C LEU A 12 1.92 -19.63 6.13
N SER A 13 1.16 -18.61 6.52
CA SER A 13 0.84 -18.35 7.94
C SER A 13 -0.18 -19.36 8.49
N CYS A 14 -1.25 -19.65 7.74
CA CYS A 14 -2.29 -20.60 8.13
C CYS A 14 -3.13 -21.07 6.91
N PRO A 15 -2.90 -22.29 6.40
CA PRO A 15 -3.66 -22.82 5.26
C PRO A 15 -5.17 -22.90 5.51
N ARG A 16 -5.59 -23.10 6.77
CA ARG A 16 -7.02 -23.11 7.13
C ARG A 16 -7.66 -21.73 7.01
N ARG A 17 -6.96 -20.67 7.41
CA ARG A 17 -7.43 -19.29 7.24
C ARG A 17 -7.51 -18.93 5.76
N TYR A 18 -6.51 -19.34 4.97
CA TYR A 18 -6.53 -19.17 3.52
C TYR A 18 -7.75 -19.83 2.89
N ARG A 19 -8.04 -21.09 3.23
CA ARG A 19 -9.22 -21.81 2.72
C ARG A 19 -10.51 -21.05 3.05
N HIS A 20 -10.72 -20.69 4.31
CA HIS A 20 -11.94 -19.96 4.69
C HIS A 20 -12.11 -18.68 3.88
N ARG A 21 -11.04 -17.89 3.71
CA ARG A 21 -11.10 -16.61 3.00
C ARG A 21 -11.26 -16.73 1.48
N TYR A 22 -10.45 -17.57 0.84
CA TYR A 22 -10.31 -17.58 -0.62
C TYR A 22 -11.01 -18.73 -1.33
N ILE A 23 -11.37 -19.80 -0.60
CA ILE A 23 -12.07 -20.97 -1.17
C ILE A 23 -13.52 -21.00 -0.69
N ASP A 24 -13.74 -20.87 0.63
CA ASP A 24 -15.08 -20.93 1.22
C ASP A 24 -15.81 -19.57 1.18
N GLY A 25 -15.14 -18.48 0.78
CA GLY A 25 -15.72 -17.16 0.56
C GLY A 25 -15.97 -16.31 1.83
N TRP A 26 -15.37 -16.66 2.97
CA TRP A 26 -15.54 -15.91 4.21
C TRP A 26 -14.82 -14.56 4.13
N GLN A 27 -15.52 -13.49 4.47
CA GLN A 27 -14.95 -12.14 4.53
C GLN A 27 -14.87 -11.66 5.98
N GLU A 28 -13.65 -11.39 6.45
CA GLU A 28 -13.46 -10.61 7.67
C GLU A 28 -14.02 -9.20 7.43
N LYS A 29 -14.92 -8.73 8.29
CA LYS A 29 -15.32 -7.33 8.30
C LYS A 29 -14.10 -6.51 8.69
N ASP A 30 -13.63 -5.65 7.78
CA ASP A 30 -12.46 -4.81 8.06
C ASP A 30 -12.87 -3.64 8.94
N THR A 31 -12.97 -3.90 10.24
CA THR A 31 -13.33 -2.90 11.25
C THR A 31 -12.09 -2.19 11.81
N ARG A 32 -10.88 -2.49 11.33
CA ARG A 32 -9.65 -1.87 11.84
C ARG A 32 -9.47 -0.49 11.21
N ALA A 33 -9.52 0.56 12.03
CA ALA A 33 -9.40 1.94 11.57
C ALA A 33 -8.12 2.17 10.75
N ALA A 34 -6.99 1.59 11.17
CA ALA A 34 -5.71 1.70 10.48
C ALA A 34 -5.73 1.19 9.03
N MET A 35 -6.45 0.10 8.75
CA MET A 35 -6.54 -0.46 7.39
C MET A 35 -7.35 0.44 6.47
N LEU A 36 -8.51 0.91 6.94
CA LEU A 36 -9.39 1.79 6.17
C LEU A 36 -8.74 3.15 5.96
N PHE A 37 -8.09 3.69 6.98
CA PHE A 37 -7.32 4.93 6.88
C PHE A 37 -6.18 4.81 5.88
N GLY A 38 -5.43 3.70 5.86
CA GLY A 38 -4.38 3.46 4.87
C GLY A 38 -4.89 3.56 3.43
N ARG A 39 -6.07 2.99 3.14
CA ARG A 39 -6.71 3.09 1.82
C ARG A 39 -7.13 4.54 1.50
N ALA A 40 -7.73 5.25 2.45
CA ALA A 40 -8.09 6.66 2.27
C ALA A 40 -6.85 7.53 2.03
N PHE A 41 -5.75 7.22 2.72
CA PHE A 41 -4.48 7.92 2.57
C PHE A 41 -3.82 7.65 1.22
N GLU A 42 -3.87 6.43 0.70
CA GLU A 42 -3.41 6.10 -0.65
C GLU A 42 -4.15 6.91 -1.73
N GLN A 43 -5.46 7.10 -1.59
CA GLN A 43 -6.22 7.97 -2.50
C GLN A 43 -5.78 9.44 -2.42
N ALA A 44 -5.44 9.91 -1.21
CA ALA A 44 -4.89 11.24 -1.01
C ALA A 44 -3.49 11.40 -1.65
N LEU A 45 -2.63 10.38 -1.55
CA LEU A 45 -1.35 10.34 -2.26
C LEU A 45 -1.55 10.40 -3.77
N ALA A 46 -2.52 9.66 -4.30
CA ALA A 46 -2.85 9.69 -5.71
C ALA A 46 -3.33 11.07 -6.17
N ALA A 47 -4.13 11.77 -5.36
CA ALA A 47 -4.56 13.14 -5.62
C ALA A 47 -3.37 14.11 -5.64
N TYR A 48 -2.45 14.01 -4.66
CA TYR A 48 -1.23 14.81 -4.61
C TYR A 48 -0.41 14.69 -5.90
N PHE A 49 -0.09 13.47 -6.33
CA PHE A 49 0.71 13.26 -7.55
C PHE A 49 -0.03 13.72 -8.81
N ARG A 50 -1.36 13.64 -8.85
CA ARG A 50 -2.21 14.17 -9.93
C ARG A 50 -2.38 15.69 -9.92
N ARG A 51 -1.75 16.41 -8.97
CA ARG A 51 -1.88 17.87 -8.78
C ARG A 51 -3.30 18.31 -8.39
N GLU A 52 -4.01 17.43 -7.69
CA GLU A 52 -5.30 17.71 -7.05
C GLU A 52 -5.09 18.09 -5.57
N ASP A 53 -6.16 18.40 -4.84
CA ASP A 53 -6.09 18.68 -3.39
C ASP A 53 -6.07 17.37 -2.57
N PRO A 54 -4.93 16.98 -1.98
CA PRO A 54 -4.83 15.72 -1.24
C PRO A 54 -5.53 15.77 0.12
N GLY A 55 -5.63 16.94 0.75
CA GLY A 55 -6.33 17.10 2.03
C GLY A 55 -7.84 16.91 1.87
N LEU A 56 -8.40 17.47 0.78
CA LEU A 56 -9.79 17.26 0.41
C LEU A 56 -10.08 15.80 0.05
N ALA A 57 -9.17 15.15 -0.69
CA ALA A 57 -9.28 13.74 -1.03
C ALA A 57 -9.28 12.86 0.24
N LEU A 58 -8.30 13.06 1.13
CA LEU A 58 -8.24 12.33 2.40
C LEU A 58 -9.52 12.52 3.23
N TYR A 59 -9.99 13.76 3.35
CA TYR A 59 -11.20 14.06 4.10
C TYR A 59 -12.41 13.33 3.54
N ARG A 60 -12.62 13.37 2.21
CA ARG A 60 -13.76 12.72 1.56
C ARG A 60 -13.76 11.21 1.77
N GLU A 61 -12.62 10.56 1.53
CA GLU A 61 -12.48 9.11 1.69
C GLU A 61 -12.63 8.70 3.16
N TRP A 62 -11.99 9.41 4.09
CA TRP A 62 -12.05 9.08 5.51
C TRP A 62 -13.39 9.43 6.18
N ALA A 63 -14.10 10.45 5.68
CA ALA A 63 -15.42 10.84 6.19
C ALA A 63 -16.48 9.77 5.94
N SER A 64 -16.33 8.95 4.90
CA SER A 64 -17.22 7.81 4.63
C SER A 64 -17.30 6.84 5.81
N HIS A 65 -16.23 6.76 6.61
CA HIS A 65 -16.11 5.87 7.75
C HIS A 65 -16.41 6.51 9.11
N LYS A 66 -16.83 7.78 9.13
CA LYS A 66 -17.00 8.54 10.39
C LYS A 66 -18.03 7.94 11.35
N ASN A 67 -19.09 7.35 10.79
CA ASN A 67 -20.18 6.76 11.56
C ASN A 67 -20.06 5.24 11.70
N ASP A 68 -18.98 4.64 11.17
CA ASP A 68 -18.74 3.21 11.27
C ASP A 68 -18.24 2.84 12.68
N THR A 69 -18.58 1.63 13.12
CA THR A 69 -18.01 1.08 14.36
C THR A 69 -16.62 0.50 14.09
N LEU A 70 -15.60 1.35 14.18
CA LEU A 70 -14.21 0.98 13.95
C LEU A 70 -13.47 0.67 15.26
N HIS A 71 -12.53 -0.27 15.19
CA HIS A 71 -11.53 -0.54 16.21
C HIS A 71 -10.32 0.37 15.97
N TYR A 72 -10.13 1.30 16.91
CA TYR A 72 -8.99 2.20 16.96
C TYR A 72 -7.88 1.63 17.85
N GLY A 73 -6.63 2.01 17.57
CA GLY A 73 -5.53 1.78 18.51
C GLY A 73 -5.72 2.58 19.79
N GLN A 74 -5.00 2.24 20.87
CA GLN A 74 -5.21 2.84 22.20
C GLN A 74 -5.15 4.38 22.26
N ARG A 75 -4.53 5.03 21.28
CA ARG A 75 -4.38 6.48 21.22
C ARG A 75 -5.03 7.11 19.99
N ASP A 76 -5.69 6.32 19.15
CA ASP A 76 -6.25 6.75 17.88
C ASP A 76 -7.74 7.09 18.02
N SER A 77 -8.17 8.03 17.19
CA SER A 77 -9.57 8.39 16.98
C SER A 77 -9.73 8.89 15.56
N TRP A 78 -10.97 8.97 15.07
CA TRP A 78 -11.25 9.48 13.73
C TRP A 78 -10.58 10.84 13.45
N ASP A 79 -10.76 11.81 14.35
CA ASP A 79 -10.19 13.16 14.22
C ASP A 79 -8.66 13.19 14.38
N ARG A 80 -8.10 12.30 15.20
CA ARG A 80 -6.65 12.22 15.38
C ARG A 80 -5.98 11.69 14.12
N MET A 81 -6.51 10.60 13.55
CA MET A 81 -5.97 10.00 12.34
C MET A 81 -6.07 10.98 11.16
N LEU A 82 -7.19 11.71 11.02
CA LEU A 82 -7.32 12.75 10.01
C LEU A 82 -6.25 13.84 10.16
N ARG A 83 -6.08 14.39 11.37
CA ARG A 83 -5.06 15.42 11.64
C ARG A 83 -3.65 14.92 11.35
N GLN A 84 -3.34 13.68 11.75
CA GLN A 84 -2.05 13.07 11.45
C GLN A 84 -1.85 12.88 9.94
N GLY A 85 -2.87 12.41 9.22
CA GLY A 85 -2.81 12.28 7.76
C GLY A 85 -2.54 13.61 7.05
N ILE A 86 -3.23 14.68 7.45
CA ILE A 86 -2.99 16.02 6.88
C ILE A 86 -1.54 16.45 7.12
N GLN A 87 -1.01 16.26 8.33
CA GLN A 87 0.40 16.58 8.64
C GLN A 87 1.39 15.75 7.81
N LEU A 88 1.08 14.49 7.53
CA LEU A 88 1.91 13.63 6.68
C LEU A 88 1.89 14.11 5.22
N LEU A 89 0.73 14.51 4.71
CA LEU A 89 0.60 15.10 3.37
C LEU A 89 1.35 16.43 3.25
N GLU A 90 1.25 17.30 4.26
CA GLU A 90 1.99 18.57 4.30
C GLU A 90 3.51 18.35 4.25
N ARG A 91 4.02 17.34 4.98
CA ARG A 91 5.44 16.96 4.92
C ARG A 91 5.82 16.42 3.54
N LEU A 92 4.99 15.56 2.95
CA LEU A 92 5.22 15.07 1.59
C LEU A 92 5.27 16.21 0.58
N CYS A 93 4.41 17.22 0.70
CA CYS A 93 4.43 18.40 -0.18
C CYS A 93 5.73 19.20 -0.08
N GLN A 94 6.44 19.13 1.04
CA GLN A 94 7.73 19.79 1.27
C GLN A 94 8.92 18.93 0.87
N ASP A 95 8.69 17.63 0.61
CA ASP A 95 9.70 16.64 0.28
C ASP A 95 9.67 16.33 -1.23
N ASP A 96 10.71 16.75 -1.96
CA ASP A 96 10.82 16.54 -3.42
C ASP A 96 11.57 15.25 -3.79
N ARG A 97 11.75 14.33 -2.83
CA ARG A 97 12.47 13.07 -3.08
C ARG A 97 11.68 12.08 -3.93
N ILE A 98 10.35 12.16 -3.90
CA ILE A 98 9.47 11.19 -4.57
C ILE A 98 8.85 11.83 -5.81
N HIS A 99 9.11 11.21 -6.96
CA HIS A 99 8.55 11.66 -8.23
C HIS A 99 7.83 10.51 -8.95
N VAL A 100 6.54 10.70 -9.25
CA VAL A 100 5.75 9.75 -10.06
C VAL A 100 5.41 10.43 -11.39
N PRO A 101 6.12 10.10 -12.49
CA PRO A 101 5.79 10.65 -13.80
C PRO A 101 4.45 10.06 -14.28
N GLU A 102 3.66 10.79 -15.08
CA GLU A 102 2.38 10.32 -15.62
C GLU A 102 1.51 9.57 -14.57
N PRO A 103 1.11 10.21 -13.46
CA PRO A 103 0.48 9.54 -12.31
C PRO A 103 -0.79 8.74 -12.66
N HIS A 104 -1.50 9.10 -13.74
CA HIS A 104 -2.64 8.35 -14.25
C HIS A 104 -2.28 6.95 -14.78
N ARG A 105 -1.01 6.71 -15.12
CA ARG A 105 -0.51 5.42 -15.63
C ARG A 105 0.36 4.69 -14.61
N ASN A 106 0.97 5.45 -13.71
CA ASN A 106 2.03 4.96 -12.83
C ASN A 106 1.64 4.86 -11.36
N LEU A 107 0.35 4.98 -11.03
CA LEU A 107 -0.21 4.71 -9.70
C LEU A 107 -1.12 3.48 -9.73
N GLN A 108 -1.12 2.70 -8.64
CA GLN A 108 -2.01 1.55 -8.43
C GLN A 108 -2.02 0.57 -9.62
N ILE A 109 -0.82 0.22 -10.08
CA ILE A 109 -0.62 -0.53 -11.32
C ILE A 109 -0.80 -2.02 -11.06
N LYS A 110 -1.70 -2.65 -11.82
CA LYS A 110 -1.88 -4.09 -11.81
C LYS A 110 -0.94 -4.76 -12.81
N PHE A 111 -0.09 -5.65 -12.32
CA PHE A 111 0.65 -6.60 -13.14
C PHE A 111 0.00 -7.98 -13.08
N THR A 112 0.06 -8.73 -14.17
CA THR A 112 -0.42 -10.11 -14.24
C THR A 112 0.57 -10.93 -15.03
N ARG A 113 1.00 -12.06 -14.48
CA ARG A 113 1.94 -12.98 -15.10
C ARG A 113 1.39 -14.40 -15.05
N ALA A 114 1.27 -15.02 -16.20
CA ALA A 114 0.82 -16.40 -16.32
C ALA A 114 1.79 -17.36 -15.60
N LEU A 115 1.20 -18.33 -14.92
CA LEU A 115 1.84 -19.46 -14.25
C LEU A 115 1.40 -20.77 -14.94
N ALA A 116 1.98 -21.89 -14.52
CA ALA A 116 1.56 -23.21 -14.99
C ALA A 116 0.10 -23.52 -14.63
N ALA A 117 -0.52 -24.41 -15.42
CA ALA A 117 -1.87 -24.93 -15.19
C ALA A 117 -2.95 -23.85 -15.07
N GLU A 118 -2.96 -22.88 -16.00
CA GLU A 118 -4.00 -21.83 -16.10
C GLU A 118 -4.16 -21.00 -14.80
N ASN A 119 -3.02 -20.74 -14.17
CA ASN A 119 -2.94 -19.86 -13.01
C ASN A 119 -2.26 -18.55 -13.38
N ASP A 120 -2.53 -17.51 -12.61
CA ASP A 120 -1.91 -16.21 -12.76
C ASP A 120 -1.35 -15.75 -11.43
N PHE A 121 -0.20 -15.07 -11.46
CA PHE A 121 0.26 -14.23 -10.37
C PHE A 121 -0.11 -12.78 -10.65
N VAL A 122 -0.69 -12.10 -9.67
CA VAL A 122 -1.17 -10.73 -9.74
C VAL A 122 -0.50 -9.92 -8.62
N ALA A 123 0.05 -8.77 -8.99
CA ALA A 123 0.57 -7.78 -8.06
C ALA A 123 -0.09 -6.43 -8.33
N TYR A 124 -0.35 -5.68 -7.26
CA TYR A 124 -0.82 -4.31 -7.31
C TYR A 124 0.29 -3.45 -6.72
N ILE A 125 0.95 -2.67 -7.56
CA ILE A 125 2.10 -1.84 -7.17
C ILE A 125 1.60 -0.43 -6.95
N ASP A 126 1.91 0.15 -5.80
CA ASP A 126 1.36 1.45 -5.43
C ASP A 126 1.80 2.56 -6.37
N ALA A 127 3.09 2.58 -6.74
CA ALA A 127 3.57 3.42 -7.83
C ALA A 127 4.82 2.90 -8.53
N MET A 128 4.99 3.33 -9.78
CA MET A 128 6.27 3.30 -10.49
C MET A 128 6.78 4.74 -10.61
N GLY A 129 7.98 5.01 -10.09
CA GLY A 129 8.47 6.39 -10.00
C GLY A 129 9.96 6.48 -9.77
N ARG A 130 10.37 7.56 -9.13
CA ARG A 130 11.73 7.81 -8.67
C ARG A 130 11.75 8.15 -7.20
N LEU A 131 12.73 7.63 -6.49
CA LEU A 131 13.13 8.05 -5.14
C LEU A 131 14.56 8.57 -5.22
N ASP A 132 14.80 9.81 -4.79
CA ASP A 132 16.13 10.45 -4.82
C ASP A 132 16.78 10.39 -6.22
N GLY A 133 15.95 10.48 -7.27
CA GLY A 133 16.36 10.41 -8.67
C GLY A 133 16.52 8.99 -9.25
N GLN A 134 16.54 7.95 -8.41
CA GLN A 134 16.64 6.55 -8.84
C GLN A 134 15.27 5.99 -9.21
N SER A 135 15.13 5.40 -10.39
CA SER A 135 13.86 4.80 -10.82
C SER A 135 13.60 3.50 -10.08
N CYS A 136 12.42 3.33 -9.49
CA CYS A 136 12.08 2.18 -8.65
C CYS A 136 10.56 1.93 -8.57
N LEU A 137 10.22 0.75 -8.06
CA LEU A 137 8.87 0.42 -7.58
C LEU A 137 8.69 1.00 -6.19
N LEU A 138 7.57 1.67 -5.94
CA LEU A 138 7.26 2.31 -4.68
C LEU A 138 6.09 1.59 -4.00
N GLU A 139 6.24 1.30 -2.71
CA GLU A 139 5.18 0.80 -1.82
C GLU A 139 4.94 1.81 -0.70
N TRP A 140 3.70 2.24 -0.51
CA TRP A 140 3.28 3.17 0.52
C TRP A 140 2.95 2.41 1.81
N LYS A 141 3.45 2.89 2.96
CA LYS A 141 3.01 2.40 4.27
C LYS A 141 2.70 3.58 5.19
N THR A 142 1.52 3.54 5.82
CA THR A 142 1.11 4.49 6.86
C THR A 142 1.42 3.97 8.27
N SER A 143 2.30 2.96 8.39
CA SER A 143 2.68 2.34 9.66
C SER A 143 3.96 2.94 10.21
N SER A 144 4.11 3.02 11.53
CA SER A 144 5.37 3.47 12.15
C SER A 144 6.55 2.49 12.01
N CYS A 145 6.32 1.27 11.50
CA CYS A 145 7.36 0.26 11.32
C CYS A 145 8.09 0.48 10.00
N ARG A 146 9.39 0.78 10.08
CA ARG A 146 10.30 0.84 8.94
C ARG A 146 11.24 -0.36 8.96
N TYR A 147 11.65 -0.82 7.79
CA TYR A 147 12.81 -1.69 7.70
C TYR A 147 14.04 -0.96 8.28
N PRO A 148 14.93 -1.67 9.00
CA PRO A 148 16.22 -1.11 9.39
C PRO A 148 17.01 -0.70 8.14
N GLU A 149 17.71 0.44 8.22
CA GLU A 149 18.59 0.91 7.15
C GLU A 149 19.90 0.08 7.06
N GLU A 150 20.22 -0.65 8.13
CA GLU A 150 21.40 -1.51 8.22
C GLU A 150 21.04 -2.98 8.56
N PRO A 151 21.73 -3.97 7.95
CA PRO A 151 22.66 -3.80 6.83
C PRO A 151 21.96 -3.36 5.54
N GLU A 152 22.73 -2.76 4.63
CA GLU A 152 22.25 -2.35 3.31
C GLU A 152 21.57 -3.51 2.58
N GLY A 153 20.44 -3.23 1.93
CA GLY A 153 19.70 -4.21 1.14
C GLY A 153 18.69 -5.08 1.91
N LEU A 154 18.49 -4.88 3.22
CA LEU A 154 17.45 -5.61 3.97
C LEU A 154 16.05 -5.47 3.38
N LEU A 155 15.71 -4.29 2.86
CA LEU A 155 14.42 -4.04 2.23
C LEU A 155 14.19 -4.93 1.00
N ALA A 156 15.26 -5.26 0.26
CA ALA A 156 15.18 -6.17 -0.88
C ALA A 156 14.82 -7.61 -0.49
N LEU A 157 14.85 -7.94 0.81
CA LEU A 157 14.42 -9.22 1.35
C LEU A 157 12.93 -9.24 1.76
N ASP A 158 12.23 -8.10 1.66
CA ASP A 158 10.77 -8.07 1.86
C ASP A 158 10.08 -8.96 0.81
N PRO A 159 9.31 -9.99 1.23
CA PRO A 159 8.70 -10.93 0.29
C PRO A 159 7.68 -10.29 -0.68
N GLN A 160 7.01 -9.20 -0.30
CA GLN A 160 6.11 -8.44 -1.17
C GLN A 160 6.92 -7.76 -2.27
N LEU A 161 8.01 -7.07 -1.89
CA LEU A 161 8.85 -6.34 -2.84
C LEU A 161 9.64 -7.27 -3.77
N ILE A 162 10.05 -8.46 -3.29
CA ILE A 162 10.61 -9.51 -4.15
C ILE A 162 9.60 -9.90 -5.23
N CYS A 163 8.33 -10.10 -4.87
CA CYS A 163 7.29 -10.46 -5.83
C CYS A 163 7.06 -9.34 -6.86
N TYR A 164 7.12 -8.07 -6.44
CA TYR A 164 6.99 -6.93 -7.33
C TYR A 164 8.16 -6.83 -8.29
N SER A 165 9.38 -6.98 -7.79
CA SER A 165 10.58 -6.98 -8.63
C SER A 165 10.54 -8.11 -9.65
N TRP A 166 10.21 -9.33 -9.22
CA TRP A 166 10.12 -10.49 -10.11
C TRP A 166 9.06 -10.34 -11.21
N ILE A 167 7.87 -9.83 -10.90
CA ILE A 167 6.80 -9.71 -11.89
C ILE A 167 7.04 -8.58 -12.90
N THR A 168 7.66 -7.48 -12.46
CA THR A 168 7.93 -6.31 -13.32
C THR A 168 9.26 -6.39 -14.07
N GLY A 169 10.23 -7.16 -13.56
CA GLY A 169 11.61 -7.13 -14.03
C GLY A 169 12.43 -5.93 -13.55
N ILE A 170 11.90 -5.12 -12.61
CA ILE A 170 12.59 -3.95 -12.06
C ILE A 170 13.22 -4.33 -10.71
N PRO A 171 14.56 -4.31 -10.56
CA PRO A 171 15.22 -4.70 -9.32
C PRO A 171 15.08 -3.66 -8.21
N GLU A 172 15.01 -2.38 -8.56
CA GLU A 172 14.94 -1.29 -7.60
C GLU A 172 13.54 -1.18 -6.98
N VAL A 173 13.47 -1.37 -5.67
CA VAL A 173 12.25 -1.29 -4.86
C VAL A 173 12.47 -0.37 -3.68
N ALA A 174 11.44 0.39 -3.30
CA ALA A 174 11.48 1.25 -2.14
C ALA A 174 10.15 1.20 -1.38
N GLN A 175 10.24 1.28 -0.06
CA GLN A 175 9.11 1.41 0.83
C GLN A 175 9.12 2.82 1.41
N ILE A 176 8.09 3.60 1.10
CA ILE A 176 7.90 4.93 1.65
C ILE A 176 6.98 4.82 2.85
N VAL A 177 7.54 5.14 4.01
CA VAL A 177 6.83 5.03 5.28
C VAL A 177 6.53 6.43 5.81
N PHE A 178 5.24 6.72 6.00
CA PHE A 178 4.73 8.00 6.47
C PHE A 178 4.58 8.03 7.99
#